data_AF-A0A6J1WMF5-F1
#
_entry.id   AF-A0A6J1WMF5-F1
#
_cell.length_a   1.000
_cell.length_b   1.000
_cell.length_c   1.000
_cell.angle_alpha   90.00
_cell.angle_beta   90.00
_cell.angle_gamma   90.00
#
_symmetry.space_group_name_H-M   'P 1'
#
loop_
_entity.id
_entity.type
_entity.pdbx_description
1 polymer ?
#
loop_
_entity_poly.entity_id
_entity_poly.type
_entity_poly.pdbx_seq_one_letter_code
_entity_poly.pdbx_strand_id
1 'polypeptide(L)' 'MNEVPGTDKIYKVDLVLLAMGFLGPERYVANQLDLPLDARSNIETVKSDIYHTPVSNVFAAGGTYYYIVYK' A
#
# COMPACT_ATOMS: atom_id res chain seq x y z
N MET A 1 8.20 -11.27 18.40
CA MET A 1 8.44 -9.97 19.07
C MET A 1 7.86 -10.12 20.45
N ASN A 2 8.68 -10.07 21.50
CA ASN A 2 8.24 -10.25 22.88
C ASN A 2 8.25 -8.90 23.55
N GLU A 3 7.11 -8.51 24.12
CA GLU A 3 7.02 -7.28 24.90
C GLU A 3 7.93 -7.38 26.13
N VAL A 4 8.53 -6.26 26.53
CA VAL A 4 9.39 -6.19 27.73
C VAL A 4 8.52 -5.64 28.87
N PRO A 5 8.22 -6.44 29.91
CA PRO A 5 7.38 -5.98 31.02
C PRO A 5 7.92 -4.71 31.69
N GLY A 6 7.03 -3.76 31.99
CA GLY A 6 7.37 -2.49 32.65
C GLY A 6 8.04 -1.45 31.76
N THR A 7 8.02 -1.63 30.43
CA THR A 7 8.53 -0.64 29.46
C THR A 7 7.45 0.23 28.82
N ASP A 8 6.19 0.02 29.22
CA ASP A 8 5.07 0.88 28.89
C ASP A 8 5.27 2.31 29.42
N LYS A 9 4.87 3.29 28.62
CA LYS A 9 5.03 4.71 28.92
C LYS A 9 3.80 5.50 28.49
N ILE A 10 3.36 6.40 29.36
CA ILE A 10 2.26 7.32 29.08
C ILE A 10 2.86 8.70 28.81
N TYR A 11 2.54 9.28 27.66
CA TYR A 11 3.02 10.61 27.26
C TYR A 11 1.83 11.57 27.16
N LYS A 12 1.88 12.68 27.91
CA LYS A 12 0.90 13.76 27.78
C LYS A 12 1.32 14.66 26.61
N VAL A 13 0.47 14.76 25.60
CA VAL A 13 0.72 15.55 24.40
C VAL A 13 -0.58 16.16 23.88
N ASP A 14 -0.46 17.30 23.21
CA ASP A 14 -1.60 17.96 22.57
C ASP A 14 -1.83 17.47 21.13
N LEU A 15 -0.78 16.96 20.47
CA LEU A 15 -0.81 16.45 19.10
C LEU A 15 0.18 15.30 18.91
N VAL A 16 -0.22 14.29 18.13
CA VAL A 16 0.64 13.18 17.72
C VAL A 16 0.74 13.16 16.20
N LEU A 17 1.96 13.11 15.67
CA LEU A 17 2.24 12.92 14.25
C LEU A 17 2.85 11.53 14.05
N LEU A 18 2.19 10.68 13.28
CA LEU A 18 2.63 9.31 13.00
C LEU A 18 3.28 9.24 11.62
N ALA A 19 4.60 9.03 11.58
CA ALA A 19 5.36 8.83 10.34
C ALA A 19 5.28 7.35 9.88
N MET A 20 4.08 6.90 9.50
CA MET A 20 3.81 5.49 9.18
C MET A 20 4.35 5.03 7.80
N GLY A 21 4.87 5.95 6.99
CA GLY A 21 5.29 5.66 5.62
C GLY A 21 4.10 5.41 4.69
N PHE A 22 4.30 4.57 3.68
CA PHE A 22 3.27 4.20 2.70
C PHE A 22 2.46 3.00 3.20
N LEU A 23 1.13 3.12 3.14
CA LEU A 23 0.19 2.08 3.58
C LEU A 23 -0.50 1.33 2.42
N GLY A 24 -0.07 1.59 1.18
CA GLY A 24 -0.70 1.09 -0.04
C GLY A 24 -1.61 2.12 -0.72
N PRO A 25 -2.22 1.78 -1.88
CA PRO A 25 -3.15 2.63 -2.60
C PRO A 25 -4.51 2.72 -1.89
N GLU A 26 -5.38 3.65 -2.29
CA GLU A 26 -6.75 3.61 -1.78
C GLU A 26 -7.47 2.36 -2.26
N ARG A 27 -8.02 1.61 -1.30
CA ARG A 27 -8.67 0.32 -1.56
C ARG A 27 -9.84 0.42 -2.54
N TYR A 28 -10.54 1.55 -2.60
CA TYR A 28 -11.69 1.68 -3.50
C TYR A 28 -11.28 1.59 -4.97
N VAL A 29 -10.11 2.13 -5.35
CA VAL A 29 -9.60 2.07 -6.72
C VAL A 29 -9.25 0.63 -7.09
N ALA A 30 -8.54 -0.06 -6.19
CA ALA A 30 -8.18 -1.46 -6.39
C ALA A 30 -9.42 -2.36 -6.52
N ASN A 31 -10.42 -2.15 -5.67
CA ASN A 31 -11.65 -2.92 -5.69
C ASN A 31 -12.51 -2.65 -6.93
N GLN A 32 -12.58 -1.40 -7.42
CA GLN A 32 -13.37 -1.06 -8.61
C GLN A 32 -12.83 -1.70 -9.90
N LEU A 33 -11.55 -2.06 -9.91
CA LEU A 33 -10.86 -2.65 -11.06
C LEU A 33 -10.46 -4.10 -10.83
N ASP A 34 -10.92 -4.72 -9.74
CA ASP A 34 -10.57 -6.08 -9.35
C ASP A 34 -9.04 -6.34 -9.34
N LEU A 35 -8.29 -5.35 -8.87
CA LEU A 35 -6.83 -5.40 -8.82
C LEU A 35 -6.36 -6.12 -7.55
N PRO A 36 -5.63 -7.25 -7.68
CA PRO A 36 -5.07 -7.93 -6.52
C PRO A 36 -3.98 -7.09 -5.86
N LEU A 37 -3.82 -7.24 -4.55
CA LEU A 37 -2.77 -6.61 -3.76
C LEU A 37 -1.77 -7.64 -3.25
N ASP A 38 -0.48 -7.28 -3.24
CA ASP A 38 0.57 -8.13 -2.67
C ASP A 38 0.60 -8.08 -1.13
N ALA A 39 1.52 -8.84 -0.51
CA ALA A 39 1.68 -8.90 0.94
C ALA A 39 2.05 -7.57 1.63
N ARG A 40 2.48 -6.57 0.85
CA ARG A 40 2.81 -5.20 1.31
C ARG A 40 1.68 -4.21 1.02
N SER A 41 0.50 -4.70 0.61
CA SER A 41 -0.68 -3.90 0.24
C SER A 41 -0.47 -3.04 -1.01
N ASN A 42 0.35 -3.50 -1.93
CA ASN A 42 0.69 -2.85 -3.20
C ASN A 42 -0.13 -3.46 -4.35
N ILE A 43 -0.46 -2.73 -5.43
CA ILE A 43 -1.10 -3.35 -6.62
C ILE A 43 -0.15 -4.40 -7.22
N GLU A 44 -0.60 -5.64 -7.27
CA GLU A 44 0.19 -6.73 -7.80
C GLU A 44 0.37 -6.57 -9.32
N THR A 45 1.61 -6.72 -9.77
CA THR A 45 1.98 -6.71 -11.19
C THR A 45 2.55 -8.06 -11.61
N VAL A 46 2.51 -8.32 -12.92
CA VAL A 46 3.04 -9.56 -13.48
C VAL A 46 4.55 -9.61 -13.26
N LYS A 47 5.07 -10.69 -12.67
CA LYS A 47 6.51 -10.78 -12.34
C LYS A 47 7.43 -10.66 -13.55
N SER A 48 6.98 -11.10 -14.73
CA SER A 48 7.73 -10.99 -15.99
C SER A 48 7.60 -9.61 -16.65
N ASP A 49 6.62 -8.81 -16.25
CA ASP A 49 6.40 -7.44 -16.74
C ASP A 49 5.83 -6.58 -15.61
N ILE A 50 6.76 -5.96 -14.88
CA ILE A 50 6.52 -5.29 -13.59
C ILE A 50 5.57 -4.08 -13.66
N TYR A 51 5.15 -3.68 -14.86
CA TYR A 51 4.20 -2.59 -15.08
C TYR A 51 2.78 -3.07 -15.41
N HIS A 52 2.63 -4.29 -15.91
CA HIS A 52 1.33 -4.85 -16.26
C HIS A 52 0.65 -5.40 -15.01
N THR A 53 -0.60 -5.02 -14.80
CA THR A 53 -1.45 -5.71 -13.83
C THR A 53 -2.05 -6.97 -14.46
N PRO A 54 -2.64 -7.90 -13.67
CA PRO A 54 -3.40 -9.02 -14.21
C PRO A 54 -4.64 -8.61 -15.01
N VAL A 55 -5.08 -7.34 -14.90
CA VAL A 55 -6.26 -6.81 -15.57
C VAL A 55 -5.86 -6.17 -16.90
N SER A 56 -6.54 -6.57 -17.97
CA SER A 56 -6.24 -6.09 -19.32
C SER A 56 -6.42 -4.57 -19.43
N ASN A 57 -5.47 -3.91 -20.12
CA ASN A 57 -5.41 -2.46 -20.32
C ASN A 57 -5.27 -1.64 -19.02
N VAL A 58 -4.87 -2.29 -17.91
CA VAL A 58 -4.58 -1.63 -16.64
C VAL A 58 -3.11 -1.83 -16.28
N PHE A 59 -2.42 -0.72 -16.06
CA PHE A 59 -0.99 -0.66 -15.79
C PHE A 59 -0.72 0.06 -14.47
N ALA A 60 0.40 -0.28 -13.84
CA ALA A 60 0.89 0.40 -12.64
C ALA A 60 2.18 1.17 -12.96
N ALA A 61 2.27 2.42 -12.49
CA ALA A 61 3.48 3.25 -12.58
C ALA A 61 3.63 4.15 -11.34
N GLY A 62 4.87 4.59 -11.07
CA GLY A 62 5.21 5.50 -9.98
C GLY A 62 5.99 4.85 -8.82
N GLY A 63 6.01 5.53 -7.66
CA GLY A 63 6.47 4.97 -6.39
C GLY A 63 5.53 3.85 -5.92
N THR A 64 5.21 3.75 -4.63
CA THR A 64 4.25 2.76 -4.11
C THR A 64 2.80 3.03 -4.56
N TYR A 65 2.55 3.09 -5.87
CA TYR A 65 1.32 3.31 -6.66
C TYR A 65 0.91 4.77 -6.84
N TYR A 66 0.81 5.24 -8.10
CA TYR A 66 -0.30 6.02 -8.69
C TYR A 66 0.04 6.26 -10.16
N TYR A 67 -0.58 5.52 -11.09
CA TYR A 67 -1.13 5.96 -12.37
C TYR A 67 -1.73 4.70 -13.01
N ILE A 68 -3.05 4.58 -13.02
CA ILE A 68 -3.74 3.63 -13.90
C ILE A 68 -3.85 4.33 -15.25
N VAL A 69 -3.01 3.91 -16.19
CA VAL A 69 -3.11 4.37 -17.56
C VAL A 69 -4.09 3.46 -18.28
N TYR A 70 -5.29 3.98 -18.55
CA TYR A 70 -6.17 3.35 -19.53
C TYR A 70 -5.61 3.63 -20.91
N LYS A 71 -5.41 2.59 -21.71
CA LYS A 71 -5.25 2.72 -23.15
C LYS A 71 -6.45 2.10 -23.85
#